data_AF-A0A660DXY1-F1
#
_entry.id   AF-A0A660DXY1-F1
#
_cell.length_a   1.000
_cell.length_b   1.000
_cell.length_c   1.000
_cell.angle_alpha   90.00
_cell.angle_beta   90.00
_cell.angle_gamma   90.00
#
_symmetry.space_group_name_H-M   'P 1'
#
loop_
_entity.id
_entity.type
_entity.pdbx_description
1 polymer ?
#
loop_
_entity_poly.entity_id
_entity_poly.type
_entity_poly.pdbx_seq_one_letter_code
_entity_poly.pdbx_strand_id
1 'polypeptide(L)' 'MSTTDQAAWAMQELAKLKTTENDAIVDGIIKVIDDQQAEIESLRGSMEGQLWSPTSWHQDQQNR' A
#
# COMPACT_ATOMS: atom_id res chain seq x y z
N MET A 1 0.72 -14.07 5.47
CA MET A 1 1.00 -12.66 5.80
C MET A 1 0.61 -11.81 4.62
N SER A 2 -0.28 -10.83 4.83
CA SER A 2 -0.67 -9.87 3.79
C SER A 2 0.49 -8.91 3.45
N THR A 3 0.38 -8.16 2.36
CA THR A 3 1.35 -7.11 2.00
C THR A 3 1.44 -6.01 3.06
N THR A 4 0.32 -5.66 3.69
CA THR A 4 0.27 -4.69 4.79
C THR A 4 1.01 -5.21 6.02
N ASP A 5 0.84 -6.50 6.36
CA ASP A 5 1.56 -7.12 7.48
C ASP A 5 3.08 -7.15 7.22
N GLN A 6 3.49 -7.38 5.97
CA GLN A 6 4.89 -7.37 5.57
C GLN A 6 5.50 -5.96 5.67
N ALA A 7 4.78 -4.93 5.23
CA ALA A 7 5.22 -3.54 5.35
C ALA A 7 5.35 -3.11 6.82
N ALA A 8 4.35 -3.45 7.65
CA ALA A 8 4.39 -3.19 9.08
C ALA A 8 5.57 -3.88 9.77
N TRP A 9 5.81 -5.16 9.44
CA TRP A 9 6.97 -5.89 9.93
C TRP A 9 8.29 -5.23 9.48
N ALA A 10 8.42 -4.87 8.21
CA ALA A 10 9.64 -4.27 7.68
C ALA A 10 9.96 -2.92 8.34
N MET A 11 8.96 -2.05 8.52
CA MET A 11 9.13 -0.78 9.22
C MET A 11 9.57 -0.98 10.68
N GLN A 12 9.02 -1.98 11.37
CA GLN A 12 9.42 -2.32 12.74
C GLN A 12 10.87 -2.82 12.81
N GLU A 13 11.30 -3.68 11.89
CA GLU A 13 12.69 -4.15 11.87
C GLU A 13 13.67 -3.03 11.50
N LEU A 14 13.32 -2.16 10.55
CA LEU A 14 14.12 -1.00 10.19
C LEU A 14 14.30 -0.04 11.37
N ALA A 15 13.23 0.21 12.13
CA ALA A 15 13.31 1.05 13.32
C ALA A 15 14.28 0.49 14.39
N LYS A 16 14.45 -0.83 14.46
CA LYS A 16 15.42 -1.47 15.38
C LYS A 16 16.87 -1.32 14.93
N LEU A 17 17.11 -1.11 13.63
CA LEU A 17 18.44 -0.89 13.06
C LEU A 17 18.89 0.57 13.16
N LYS A 18 18.04 1.44 13.69
CA LYS A 18 18.27 2.87 13.80
C LYS A 18 19.41 3.17 14.79
N THR A 19 20.39 3.92 14.31
CA THR A 19 21.52 4.46 15.06
C THR A 19 21.61 5.96 14.79
N THR A 20 22.40 6.68 15.58
CA THR A 20 22.63 8.12 15.38
C THR A 20 23.21 8.43 14.00
N GLU A 21 24.01 7.52 13.44
CA GLU A 21 24.70 7.70 12.17
C GLU A 21 23.81 7.44 10.95
N ASN A 22 22.78 6.60 11.10
CA ASN A 22 21.92 6.17 10.00
C ASN A 22 20.46 6.65 10.13
N ASP A 23 20.14 7.43 11.16
CA ASP A 23 18.78 7.89 11.50
C ASP A 23 18.01 8.38 10.26
N ALA A 24 18.55 9.38 9.57
CA ALA A 24 17.91 9.98 8.41
C ALA A 24 17.73 8.99 7.24
N ILE A 25 18.62 8.02 7.09
CA ILE A 25 18.53 7.00 6.05
C ILE A 25 17.40 6.03 6.40
N VAL A 26 17.36 5.54 7.64
CA VAL A 26 16.33 4.62 8.12
C VAL A 26 14.96 5.27 8.06
N ASP A 27 14.82 6.53 8.49
CA ASP A 27 13.57 7.28 8.40
C ASP A 27 13.13 7.50 6.96
N GLY A 28 14.07 7.77 6.06
CA GLY A 28 13.79 7.86 4.62
C GLY A 28 13.25 6.55 4.05
N ILE A 29 13.86 5.41 4.41
CA ILE A 29 13.40 4.09 3.95
C ILE A 29 12.01 3.77 4.51
N ILE A 30 11.78 3.99 5.81
CA ILE A 30 10.47 3.80 6.44
C ILE A 30 9.41 4.65 5.72
N LYS A 31 9.73 5.92 5.44
CA LYS A 31 8.83 6.81 4.70
C LYS A 31 8.50 6.29 3.31
N VAL A 32 9.48 5.79 2.56
CA VAL A 32 9.22 5.22 1.23
C VAL A 32 8.27 4.01 1.30
N ILE A 33 8.43 3.15 2.31
CA ILE A 33 7.55 2.00 2.51
C ILE A 33 6.12 2.45 2.85
N ASP A 34 5.97 3.46 3.70
CA ASP A 34 4.67 4.02 4.06
C ASP A 34 3.96 4.66 2.84
N ASP A 35 4.70 5.48 2.08
CA ASP A 35 4.18 6.12 0.86
C ASP A 35 3.75 5.05 -0.18
N GLN A 36 4.48 3.94 -0.30
CA GLN A 36 4.09 2.80 -1.15
C GLN A 36 2.81 2.09 -0.66
N GLN A 37 2.59 1.96 0.66
CA GLN A 37 1.34 1.40 1.17
C GLN A 37 0.15 2.32 0.86
N ALA A 38 0.32 3.63 1.01
CA ALA A 38 -0.70 4.60 0.65
C ALA A 38 -1.04 4.54 -0.85
N GLU A 39 -0.05 4.37 -1.71
CA GLU A 39 -0.26 4.20 -3.15
C GLU A 39 -1.01 2.90 -3.47
N ILE A 40 -0.64 1.78 -2.85
CA ILE A 40 -1.33 0.50 -3.02
C ILE A 40 -2.80 0.62 -2.63
N GLU A 41 -3.10 1.27 -1.52
CA GLU A 41 -4.49 1.48 -1.07
C GLU A 41 -5.26 2.39 -2.04
N SER A 42 -4.64 3.46 -2.52
CA SER A 42 -5.22 4.34 -3.54
C SER A 42 -5.52 3.58 -4.84
N LEU A 43 -4.60 2.71 -5.28
CA LEU A 43 -4.80 1.85 -6.45
C LEU A 43 -5.94 0.85 -6.24
N ARG A 44 -6.04 0.24 -5.06
CA ARG A 44 -7.16 -0.64 -4.70
C ARG A 44 -8.49 0.10 -4.76
N GLY A 45 -8.60 1.26 -4.13
CA GLY A 45 -9.81 2.07 -4.18
C GLY A 45 -10.17 2.51 -5.61
N SER A 46 -9.16 2.84 -6.42
CA SER A 46 -9.37 3.19 -7.84
C SER A 46 -9.87 2.00 -8.66
N MET A 47 -9.28 0.81 -8.44
CA MET A 47 -9.70 -0.43 -9.09
C MET A 47 -11.11 -0.84 -8.67
N GLU A 48 -11.44 -0.73 -7.38
CA GLU A 48 -12.79 -0.97 -6.87
C GLU A 48 -13.78 0.02 -7.50
N GLY A 49 -13.44 1.31 -7.55
CA GLY A 49 -14.26 2.32 -8.22
C GLY A 49 -14.51 2.02 -9.71
N GLN A 50 -13.51 1.50 -10.42
CA GLN A 50 -13.69 1.02 -11.80
C GLN A 50 -14.57 -0.23 -11.87
N LEU A 51 -14.37 -1.20 -10.98
CA LEU A 51 -15.16 -2.44 -10.95
C LEU A 51 -16.64 -2.17 -10.64
N TRP A 52 -16.92 -1.22 -9.74
CA TRP A 52 -18.25 -0.80 -9.33
C TRP A 52 -18.82 0.36 -10.15
N SER A 53 -18.13 0.80 -11.21
CA SER A 53 -18.64 1.88 -12.06
C SER A 53 -19.95 1.46 -12.75
N PRO A 54 -20.90 2.39 -12.99
CA PRO A 54 -22.16 2.06 -13.66
C PRO A 54 -21.96 1.30 -14.98
N THR A 55 -20.95 1.67 -15.76
CA THR A 55 -20.59 0.99 -17.02
C THR A 55 -20.23 -0.48 -16.80
N SER A 56 -19.39 -0.75 -15.79
CA SER A 56 -18.96 -2.10 -15.41
C SER A 56 -20.12 -2.93 -14.86
N TRP A 57 -21.01 -2.31 -14.09
CA TRP A 57 -22.20 -2.97 -13.53
C TRP A 57 -23.25 -3.32 -14.61
N HIS A 58 -23.45 -2.42 -15.58
CA HIS A 58 -24.31 -2.69 -16.74
C HIS A 58 -23.77 -3.81 -17.63
N GLN A 59 -22.43 -3.95 -17.76
CA GLN A 59 -21.81 -5.06 -18.46
C GLN A 59 -21.97 -6.41 -17.73
N ASP A 60 -21.85 -6.44 -16.40
CA ASP A 60 -22.10 -7.67 -15.63
C ASP A 60 -23.56 -8.12 -15.72
N GLN A 61 -24.52 -7.19 -15.81
CA GLN A 61 -25.94 -7.51 -16.01
C GLN A 61 -26.28 -8.01 -17.42
N GLN A 62 -25.55 -7.58 -18.45
CA GLN A 62 -25.78 -8.05 -19.83
C GLN A 62 -25.15 -9.42 -20.10
N ASN A 63 -24.14 -9.82 -19.33
CA ASN A 63 -23.44 -11.10 -19.45
C ASN A 63 -24.02 -12.21 -18.56
N ARG A 64 -25.17 -11.99 -17.90
CA ARG A 64 -25.94 -12.99 -17.15
C ARG A 64 -27.21 -13.40 -17.91
#